data_AF-A0A2V8G455-F1
#
_entry.id   AF-A0A2V8G455-F1
#
_cell.length_a   1.000
_cell.length_b   1.000
_cell.length_c   1.000
_cell.angle_alpha   90.00
_cell.angle_beta   90.00
_cell.angle_gamma   90.00
#
_symmetry.space_group_name_H-M   'P 1'
#
loop_
_entity.id
_entity.type
_entity.pdbx_description
1 polymer ?
#
loop_
_entity_poly.entity_id
_entity_poly.type
_entity_poly.pdbx_seq_one_letter_code
_entity_poly.pdbx_strand_id
1 'polypeptide(L)'
;MMPWILDVRDAAGSADAGGKARALARAERAGLPVPSSFVLSASAFDDSLTAEQRASFEQTNDGRALARTVDAVAVAEPIRQALETAVRTLCPNGELVAVRSSASDEDGT
;
A
#
# COMPACT_ATOMS: atom_id res chain seq x y z
N MET A 1 -6.79 12.08 -9.19
CA MET A 1 -6.52 11.46 -7.87
C MET A 1 -6.57 9.96 -8.10
N MET A 2 -5.46 9.25 -7.88
CA MET A 2 -5.46 7.78 -7.98
C MET A 2 -6.13 7.19 -6.72
N PRO A 3 -6.86 6.08 -6.81
CA PRO A 3 -7.51 5.48 -5.65
C PRO A 3 -6.48 4.90 -4.66
N TRP A 4 -6.67 5.12 -3.36
CA TRP A 4 -5.81 4.58 -2.29
C TRP A 4 -5.92 3.07 -2.11
N ILE A 5 -7.08 2.51 -2.46
CA ILE A 5 -7.33 1.07 -2.43
C ILE A 5 -7.45 0.60 -3.88
N LEU A 6 -6.55 -0.30 -4.28
CA LEU A 6 -6.58 -0.93 -5.59
C LEU A 6 -7.16 -2.33 -5.44
N ASP A 7 -8.11 -2.67 -6.33
CA ASP A 7 -8.48 -4.05 -6.54
C ASP A 7 -7.26 -4.81 -7.10
N VAL A 8 -7.13 -6.10 -6.75
CA VAL A 8 -6.02 -6.93 -7.23
C VAL A 8 -5.97 -6.95 -8.74
N ARG A 9 -7.12 -6.95 -9.43
CA ARG A 9 -7.15 -6.94 -10.88
C ARG A 9 -6.54 -5.67 -11.45
N ASP A 10 -6.75 -4.52 -10.82
CA ASP A 10 -6.20 -3.25 -11.28
C ASP A 10 -4.73 -3.08 -10.89
N ALA A 11 -4.30 -3.74 -9.80
CA ALA A 11 -2.93 -3.69 -9.31
C ALA A 11 -1.88 -4.13 -10.36
N ALA A 12 -2.21 -5.06 -11.26
CA ALA A 12 -1.27 -5.56 -12.29
C ALA A 12 -0.66 -4.46 -13.18
N GLY A 13 -1.41 -3.38 -13.42
CA GLY A 13 -1.01 -2.25 -14.26
C GLY A 13 -0.62 -1.00 -13.47
N SER A 14 -0.74 -1.02 -12.14
CA SER A 14 -0.48 0.15 -11.31
C SER A 14 0.98 0.21 -10.87
N ALA A 15 1.62 1.37 -11.07
CA ALA A 15 2.95 1.64 -10.51
C ALA A 15 2.91 1.66 -8.98
N ASP A 16 1.78 2.04 -8.40
CA ASP A 16 1.59 2.22 -6.95
C ASP A 16 1.30 0.92 -6.19
N ALA A 17 1.21 -0.23 -6.88
CA ALA A 17 0.88 -1.51 -6.25
C ALA A 17 2.13 -2.27 -5.73
N GLY A 18 3.31 -1.96 -6.25
CA GLY A 18 4.54 -2.70 -5.96
C GLY A 18 4.67 -4.05 -6.68
N GLY A 19 5.87 -4.64 -6.62
CA GLY A 19 6.28 -5.87 -7.32
C GLY A 19 5.41 -7.08 -7.00
N LYS A 20 5.27 -7.45 -5.71
CA LYS A 20 4.45 -8.61 -5.29
C LYS A 20 3.02 -8.49 -5.74
N ALA A 21 2.41 -7.33 -5.48
CA ALA A 21 0.99 -7.17 -5.77
C ALA A 21 0.74 -7.24 -7.29
N ARG A 22 1.62 -6.64 -8.10
CA ARG A 22 1.58 -6.81 -9.56
C ARG A 22 1.72 -8.27 -9.97
N ALA A 23 2.62 -9.02 -9.34
CA ALA A 23 2.83 -10.44 -9.63
C ALA A 23 1.60 -11.30 -9.24
N LEU A 24 1.03 -11.08 -8.05
CA LEU A 24 -0.20 -11.75 -7.59
C LEU A 24 -1.39 -11.42 -8.50
N ALA A 25 -1.54 -10.17 -8.91
CA ALA A 25 -2.55 -9.74 -9.86
C ALA A 25 -2.41 -10.42 -11.23
N ARG A 26 -1.19 -10.57 -11.73
CA ARG A 26 -0.91 -11.31 -12.97
C ARG A 26 -1.22 -12.80 -12.81
N ALA A 27 -0.88 -13.39 -11.67
CA ALA A 27 -1.20 -14.79 -11.37
C ALA A 27 -2.72 -15.03 -11.34
N GLU A 28 -3.49 -14.15 -10.68
CA GLU A 28 -4.95 -14.23 -10.65
C GLU A 28 -5.55 -14.10 -12.07
N ARG A 29 -5.06 -13.12 -12.86
CA ARG A 29 -5.47 -12.96 -14.28
C ARG A 29 -5.14 -14.18 -15.15
N ALA A 30 -4.09 -14.93 -14.79
CA ALA A 30 -3.73 -16.19 -15.44
C ALA A 30 -4.57 -17.39 -14.96
N GLY A 31 -5.53 -17.19 -14.06
CA GLY A 31 -6.40 -18.23 -13.52
C GLY A 31 -5.77 -19.08 -12.41
N LEU A 32 -4.62 -18.64 -11.86
CA LEU A 32 -4.04 -19.31 -10.70
C LEU A 32 -4.85 -18.97 -9.44
N PRO A 33 -4.96 -19.91 -8.47
CA PRO A 33 -5.67 -19.65 -7.23
C PRO A 33 -4.88 -18.65 -6.38
N VAL A 34 -5.37 -17.41 -6.34
CA VAL A 34 -4.83 -16.33 -5.50
C VAL A 34 -5.89 -16.00 -4.44
N PRO A 35 -5.53 -15.95 -3.15
CA PRO A 35 -6.46 -15.51 -2.11
C PRO A 35 -6.98 -14.10 -2.40
N SER A 36 -8.27 -13.87 -2.18
CA SER A 36 -8.87 -12.54 -2.27
C SER A 36 -8.04 -11.54 -1.44
N SER A 37 -7.76 -10.39 -2.01
CA SER A 37 -6.94 -9.35 -1.40
C SER A 37 -7.25 -8.00 -2.03
N PHE A 38 -6.62 -6.95 -1.52
CA PHE A 38 -6.56 -5.62 -2.11
C PHE A 38 -5.17 -5.03 -1.86
N VAL A 39 -4.85 -3.92 -2.51
CA VAL A 39 -3.57 -3.22 -2.33
C VAL A 39 -3.81 -1.83 -1.79
N LEU A 40 -3.11 -1.47 -0.72
CA LEU A 40 -2.98 -0.07 -0.31
C LEU A 40 -1.91 0.58 -1.21
N SER A 41 -2.31 1.58 -2.00
CA SER A 41 -1.42 2.23 -2.97
C SER A 41 -0.28 2.99 -2.28
N ALA A 42 0.85 3.14 -2.96
CA ALA A 42 1.95 3.99 -2.50
C ALA A 42 1.50 5.45 -2.26
N SER A 43 0.58 5.97 -3.10
CA SER A 43 0.05 7.33 -2.92
C SER A 43 -0.65 7.55 -1.58
N ALA A 44 -1.18 6.50 -0.94
CA ALA A 44 -1.77 6.60 0.39
C ALA A 44 -0.75 7.00 1.47
N PHE A 45 0.51 6.63 1.30
CA PHE A 45 1.59 7.09 2.16
C PHE A 45 1.85 8.58 1.94
N ASP A 46 2.05 9.00 0.70
CA ASP A 46 2.35 10.40 0.35
C ASP A 46 1.25 11.37 0.78
N ASP A 47 -0.01 10.97 0.61
CA ASP A 47 -1.20 11.74 1.00
C ASP A 47 -1.43 11.74 2.52
N SER A 48 -0.75 10.86 3.26
CA SER A 48 -0.76 10.85 4.75
C SER A 48 0.32 11.74 5.37
N LEU A 49 1.29 12.20 4.59
CA LEU A 49 2.40 13.01 5.12
C LEU A 49 1.98 14.46 5.37
N THR A 50 2.41 15.02 6.49
CA THR A 50 2.44 16.48 6.65
C THR A 50 3.54 17.09 5.77
N ALA A 51 3.48 18.41 5.57
CA ALA A 51 4.52 19.12 4.83
C ALA A 51 5.91 18.95 5.47
N GLU A 52 5.97 18.96 6.81
CA GLU A 52 7.20 18.78 7.59
C GLU A 52 7.75 17.35 7.45
N GLN A 53 6.88 16.34 7.51
CA GLN A 53 7.29 14.94 7.31
C GLN A 53 7.82 14.71 5.90
N ARG A 54 7.15 15.25 4.88
CA ARG A 54 7.59 15.19 3.48
C ARG A 54 8.98 15.82 3.32
N ALA A 55 9.17 17.04 3.84
CA ALA A 55 10.47 17.70 3.83
C ALA A 55 11.55 16.88 4.55
N SER A 56 11.20 16.22 5.67
CA SER A 56 12.13 15.34 6.39
C SER A 56 12.57 14.15 5.53
N PHE A 57 11.69 13.52 4.76
CA PHE A 57 12.04 12.41 3.88
C PHE A 57 12.94 12.85 2.72
N GLU A 58 12.75 14.05 2.20
CA GLU A 58 13.52 14.58 1.06
C GLU A 58 14.92 15.07 1.46
N GLN A 59 15.09 15.55 2.70
CA GLN A 59 16.30 16.28 3.10
C GLN A 59 17.26 15.48 3.99
N THR A 60 16.81 14.38 4.62
CA THR A 60 17.64 13.63 5.55
C THR A 60 18.16 12.34 4.96
N ASN A 61 19.48 12.10 5.10
CA ASN A 61 20.12 10.81 4.80
C ASN A 61 20.47 10.03 6.08
N ASP A 62 20.04 10.51 7.26
CA ASP A 62 20.20 9.79 8.52
C ASP A 62 19.06 8.78 8.73
N GLY A 63 19.40 7.49 8.66
CA GLY A 63 18.45 6.40 8.85
C GLY A 63 17.73 6.43 10.21
N ARG A 64 18.36 6.96 11.28
CA ARG A 64 17.70 7.09 12.59
C ARG A 64 16.66 8.20 12.60
N ALA A 65 16.94 9.30 11.90
CA ALA A 65 15.98 10.39 11.73
C ALA A 65 14.79 9.90 10.88
N LEU A 66 15.05 9.21 9.77
CA LEU A 66 14.01 8.62 8.91
C LEU A 66 13.10 7.67 9.69
N ALA A 67 13.68 6.76 10.49
CA ALA A 67 12.90 5.80 11.27
C ALA A 67 11.92 6.51 12.23
N ARG A 68 12.37 7.58 12.91
CA ARG A 68 11.49 8.37 13.78
C ARG A 68 10.38 9.08 13.00
N THR A 69 10.69 9.59 11.81
CA THR A 69 9.68 10.21 10.94
C THR A 69 8.63 9.17 10.53
N VAL A 70 9.07 7.97 10.09
CA VAL A 70 8.17 6.84 9.75
C VAL A 70 7.30 6.45 10.94
N ASP A 71 7.87 6.30 12.13
CA ASP A 71 7.12 5.94 13.36
C ASP A 71 6.06 6.98 13.73
N ALA A 72 6.24 8.24 13.31
CA ALA A 72 5.31 9.32 13.53
C ALA A 72 4.25 9.49 12.41
N VAL A 73 4.37 8.76 11.30
CA VAL A 73 3.37 8.83 10.22
C VAL A 73 2.06 8.18 10.71
N ALA A 74 0.98 8.97 10.66
CA ALA A 74 -0.37 8.49 10.88
C ALA A 74 -1.12 8.46 9.55
N VAL A 75 -1.84 7.37 9.29
CA VAL A 75 -2.72 7.27 8.10
C VAL A 75 -3.78 8.37 8.19
N ALA A 76 -3.90 9.18 7.14
CA ALA A 76 -4.89 10.24 7.08
C ALA A 76 -6.31 9.68 7.21
N GLU A 77 -7.20 10.41 7.87
CA GLU A 77 -8.53 9.92 8.23
C GLU A 77 -9.36 9.42 7.02
N PRO A 78 -9.41 10.10 5.87
CA PRO A 78 -10.12 9.58 4.70
C PRO A 78 -9.55 8.25 4.18
N ILE A 79 -8.23 8.07 4.30
CA ILE A 79 -7.52 6.86 3.88
C ILE A 79 -7.82 5.72 4.84
N ARG A 80 -7.82 6.00 6.15
CA ARG A 80 -8.23 5.04 7.18
C ARG A 80 -9.64 4.52 6.91
N GLN A 81 -10.60 5.40 6.62
CA GLN A 81 -11.98 5.02 6.33
C GLN A 81 -12.09 4.15 5.07
N ALA A 82 -11.33 4.48 4.02
CA ALA A 82 -11.26 3.66 2.81
C ALA A 82 -10.66 2.27 3.10
N LEU A 83 -9.59 2.21 3.89
CA LEU A 83 -8.95 0.96 4.29
C LEU A 83 -9.89 0.08 5.15
N GLU A 84 -10.58 0.67 6.13
CA GLU A 84 -11.55 -0.07 6.95
C GLU A 84 -12.72 -0.62 6.12
N THR A 85 -13.15 0.12 5.10
CA THR A 85 -14.21 -0.33 4.17
C THR A 85 -13.71 -1.51 3.33
N ALA A 86 -12.46 -1.44 2.84
CA ALA A 86 -11.82 -2.51 2.09
C ALA A 86 -11.66 -3.79 2.93
N VAL A 87 -11.19 -3.66 4.18
CA VAL A 87 -11.08 -4.80 5.11
C VAL A 87 -12.44 -5.40 5.41
N ARG A 88 -13.48 -4.59 5.69
CA ARG A 88 -14.84 -5.09 5.93
C ARG A 88 -15.43 -5.80 4.72
N THR A 89 -15.11 -5.34 3.51
CA THR A 89 -15.54 -5.99 2.26
C THR A 89 -14.83 -7.33 2.07
N LEU A 90 -13.52 -7.39 2.33
CA LEU A 90 -12.71 -8.60 2.17
C LEU A 90 -13.04 -9.65 3.25
N CYS A 91 -13.28 -9.20 4.48
CA CYS A 91 -13.47 -10.02 5.67
C CYS A 91 -14.79 -9.65 6.36
N PRO A 92 -15.95 -9.96 5.76
CA PRO A 92 -17.26 -9.55 6.28
C PRO A 92 -17.59 -10.17 7.64
N ASN A 93 -16.93 -11.27 8.02
CA ASN A 93 -17.13 -11.94 9.30
C ASN A 93 -15.96 -11.71 10.28
N GLY A 94 -15.03 -10.80 9.96
CA GLY A 94 -13.85 -10.54 10.78
C GLY A 94 -12.77 -11.62 10.65
N GLU A 95 -12.67 -12.24 9.47
CA GLU A 95 -11.58 -13.15 9.12
C GLU A 95 -10.19 -12.48 9.29
N LEU A 96 -9.17 -13.29 9.54
CA LEU A 96 -7.80 -12.79 9.66
C LEU A 96 -7.19 -12.47 8.29
N VAL A 97 -6.44 -11.38 8.21
CA VAL A 97 -5.73 -10.94 7.01
C VAL A 97 -4.22 -11.03 7.19
N ALA A 98 -3.50 -11.26 6.09
CA ALA A 98 -2.06 -11.11 6.03
C ALA A 98 -1.70 -9.72 5.52
N VAL A 99 -0.94 -8.95 6.30
CA VAL A 99 -0.37 -7.66 5.87
C VAL A 99 1.04 -7.90 5.34
N ARG A 100 1.30 -7.51 4.09
CA ARG A 100 2.57 -7.76 3.41
C ARG A 100 3.06 -6.51 2.69
N SER A 101 4.34 -6.19 2.86
CA SER A 101 5.00 -5.14 2.08
C SER A 101 5.16 -5.58 0.62
N SER A 102 4.93 -4.64 -0.30
CA SER A 102 5.09 -4.80 -1.75
C SER A 102 5.88 -3.60 -2.26
N ALA A 103 7.21 -3.71 -2.29
CA ALA A 103 8.08 -2.63 -2.76
C ALA A 103 7.95 -2.47 -4.29
N SER A 104 8.05 -1.25 -4.79
CA SER A 104 8.03 -0.95 -6.24
C SER A 104 9.13 -1.67 -7.01
N ASP A 105 10.26 -1.88 -6.36
CA ASP A 105 11.48 -2.44 -6.92
C ASP A 105 11.99 -3.60 -6.06
N GLU A 106 11.25 -4.70 -6.08
CA GLU A 106 11.62 -5.88 -5.30
C GLU A 106 12.70 -6.74 -5.98
N ASP A 107 12.86 -6.57 -7.30
CA ASP A 107 13.83 -7.28 -8.13
C ASP A 107 14.54 -6.25 -9.03
N GLY A 108 15.21 -5.28 -8.42
CA GLY A 108 15.91 -4.18 -9.09
C GLY A 108 16.60 -4.61 -10.38
N THR A 109 16.27 -3.91 -11.47
CA THR A 109 17.11 -3.85 -12.67
C THR A 109 17.84 -2.52 -12.72
#